data_AF-A0A0R1JT16-F1
#
_entry.id   AF-A0A0R1JT16-F1
#
_cell.length_a   1.000
_cell.length_b   1.000
_cell.length_c   1.000
_cell.angle_alpha   90.00
_cell.angle_beta   90.00
_cell.angle_gamma   90.00
#
_symmetry.space_group_name_H-M   'P 1'
#
loop_
_entity.id
_entity.type
_entity.pdbx_description
1 polymer ?
#
loop_
_entity_poly.entity_id
_entity_poly.type
_entity_poly.pdbx_seq_one_letter_code
_entity_poly.pdbx_strand_id
1 'polypeptide(L)'
;MAMPSRQLQLQFITQVHQVFPPAHITFVHATPELAAATMREYQQVCHRQGAARLFAAIGLPAPAVVPYLSVRSNLLLNGEKVPFHVLPKAFREDLDFLNRPAVALTTEQSLYVQLFRAILGGRQLIVMGDFPATMAVQAVRAFITLAQTALRQTTSSLVVFTQDETLLAANAQHQLATPPVLSA
;
A
#
# COMPACT_ATOMS: atom_id res chain seq x y z
N MET A 1 27.33 9.57 -1.93
CA MET A 1 26.75 8.69 -0.88
C MET A 1 27.16 7.26 -1.20
N ALA A 2 27.82 6.57 -0.26
CA ALA A 2 28.08 5.14 -0.40
C ALA A 2 26.76 4.37 -0.30
N MET A 3 26.54 3.40 -1.19
CA MET A 3 25.39 2.49 -1.07
C MET A 3 25.57 1.63 0.19
N PRO A 4 24.55 1.50 1.05
CA PRO A 4 24.64 0.64 2.23
C PRO A 4 24.89 -0.82 1.82
N SER A 5 25.62 -1.55 2.66
CA SER A 5 25.93 -2.96 2.38
C SER A 5 24.64 -3.78 2.33
N ARG A 6 24.64 -4.88 1.57
CA ARG A 6 23.49 -5.80 1.47
C ARG A 6 23.04 -6.33 2.83
N GLN A 7 23.95 -6.47 3.78
CA GLN A 7 23.64 -6.93 5.15
C GLN A 7 22.83 -5.89 5.93
N LEU A 8 23.21 -4.61 5.87
CA LEU A 8 22.47 -3.51 6.51
C LEU A 8 21.07 -3.38 5.90
N GLN A 9 20.95 -3.53 4.59
CA GLN A 9 19.66 -3.53 3.91
C GLN A 9 18.73 -4.65 4.43
N LEU A 10 19.24 -5.87 4.58
CA LEU A 10 18.46 -7.01 5.10
C LEU A 10 18.07 -6.83 6.58
N GLN A 11 18.95 -6.25 7.39
CA GLN A 11 18.64 -5.91 8.78
C GLN A 11 17.51 -4.88 8.86
N PHE A 12 17.57 -3.82 8.07
CA PHE A 12 16.50 -2.82 7.98
C PHE A 12 15.16 -3.44 7.57
N ILE A 13 15.16 -4.31 6.55
CA ILE A 13 13.93 -5.01 6.12
C ILE A 13 13.36 -5.87 7.26
N THR A 14 14.23 -6.55 8.01
CA THR A 14 13.82 -7.37 9.16
C THR A 14 13.20 -6.51 10.26
N GLN A 15 13.79 -5.34 10.57
CA GLN A 15 13.22 -4.39 11.52
C GLN A 15 11.84 -3.88 11.06
N VAL A 16 11.71 -3.54 9.77
CA VAL A 16 10.41 -3.13 9.21
C VAL A 16 9.37 -4.23 9.41
N HIS A 17 9.71 -5.50 9.20
CA HIS A 17 8.78 -6.62 9.41
C HIS A 17 8.45 -6.91 10.87
N GLN A 18 9.31 -6.53 11.82
CA GLN A 18 8.99 -6.62 13.24
C GLN A 18 7.94 -5.57 13.65
N VAL A 19 8.00 -4.39 13.04
CA VAL A 19 7.05 -3.30 13.28
C VAL A 19 5.75 -3.50 12.50
N PHE A 20 5.87 -3.92 11.24
CA PHE A 20 4.76 -4.14 10.31
C PHE A 20 4.81 -5.58 9.79
N PRO A 21 4.19 -6.53 10.50
CA PRO A 21 4.20 -7.93 10.13
C PRO A 21 3.72 -8.15 8.67
N PRO A 22 4.45 -8.95 7.87
CA PRO A 22 4.02 -9.34 6.53
C PRO A 22 2.63 -9.97 6.55
N ALA A 23 1.91 -9.90 5.43
CA ALA A 23 0.57 -10.48 5.25
C ALA A 23 -0.54 -9.88 6.14
N HIS A 24 -0.29 -8.73 6.79
CA HIS A 24 -1.26 -8.03 7.64
C HIS A 24 -1.58 -6.61 7.17
N ILE A 25 -2.73 -6.11 7.62
CA ILE A 25 -3.07 -4.69 7.59
C ILE A 25 -2.90 -4.15 9.01
N THR A 26 -2.14 -3.07 9.15
CA THR A 26 -1.96 -2.33 10.40
C THR A 26 -2.68 -0.99 10.28
N PHE A 27 -3.56 -0.68 11.23
CA PHE A 27 -4.22 0.61 11.32
C PHE A 27 -3.47 1.50 12.29
N VAL A 28 -3.27 2.76 11.96
CA VAL A 28 -2.51 3.69 12.81
C VAL A 28 -3.31 4.96 12.98
N HIS A 29 -3.58 5.33 14.22
CA HIS A 29 -4.23 6.60 14.51
C HIS A 29 -3.27 7.76 14.18
N ALA A 30 -3.67 8.63 13.25
CA ALA A 30 -2.88 9.80 12.86
C ALA A 30 -3.75 10.86 12.18
N THR A 31 -3.46 12.14 12.40
CA THR A 31 -4.06 13.22 11.60
C THR A 31 -3.54 13.17 10.15
N PRO A 32 -4.25 13.74 9.17
CA PRO A 32 -3.79 13.77 7.78
C PRO A 32 -2.40 14.39 7.62
N GLU A 33 -2.08 15.41 8.41
CA GLU A 33 -0.77 16.09 8.40
C GLU A 33 0.33 15.17 8.93
N LEU A 34 0.05 14.48 10.04
CA LEU A 34 0.98 13.51 10.63
C LEU A 34 1.19 12.33 9.68
N ALA A 35 0.12 11.78 9.11
CA ALA A 35 0.18 10.70 8.13
C ALA A 35 1.05 11.09 6.93
N ALA A 36 0.83 12.27 6.34
CA ALA A 36 1.62 12.75 5.22
C ALA A 36 3.10 12.98 5.58
N ALA A 37 3.39 13.47 6.79
CA ALA A 37 4.75 13.64 7.28
C ALA A 37 5.45 12.28 7.46
N THR A 38 4.80 11.32 8.13
CA THR A 38 5.34 9.99 8.37
C THR A 38 5.53 9.20 7.08
N MET A 39 4.60 9.29 6.12
CA MET A 39 4.76 8.65 4.81
C MET A 39 6.01 9.14 4.08
N ARG A 40 6.27 10.46 4.11
CA ARG A 40 7.51 11.04 3.55
C ARG A 40 8.75 10.56 4.29
N GLU A 41 8.69 10.49 5.62
CA GLU A 41 9.79 10.00 6.45
C GLU A 41 10.12 8.54 6.12
N TYR A 42 9.12 7.65 6.09
CA TYR A 42 9.32 6.24 5.75
C TYR A 42 9.93 6.08 4.36
N GLN A 43 9.46 6.85 3.37
CA GLN A 43 10.03 6.85 2.03
C GLN A 43 11.51 7.27 2.05
N GLN A 44 11.86 8.32 2.80
CA GLN A 44 13.22 8.83 2.92
C GLN A 44 14.14 7.83 3.65
N VAL A 45 13.68 7.21 4.74
CA VAL A 45 14.43 6.18 5.45
C VAL A 45 14.68 4.99 4.54
N CYS A 46 13.66 4.48 3.84
CA CYS A 46 13.83 3.40 2.88
C CYS A 46 14.86 3.74 1.78
N HIS A 47 14.87 4.98 1.28
CA HIS A 47 15.88 5.43 0.32
C HIS A 47 17.29 5.46 0.92
N ARG A 48 17.45 6.05 2.12
CA ARG A 48 18.75 6.13 2.81
C ARG A 48 19.34 4.75 3.10
N GLN A 49 18.49 3.76 3.39
CA GLN A 49 18.88 2.37 3.64
C GLN A 49 19.06 1.52 2.36
N GLY A 50 19.02 2.13 1.17
CA GLY A 50 19.12 1.40 -0.09
C GLY A 50 17.93 0.45 -0.35
N ALA A 51 16.88 0.55 0.45
CA ALA A 51 15.67 -0.27 0.40
C ALA A 51 14.50 0.46 -0.29
N ALA A 52 14.76 1.37 -1.23
CA ALA A 52 13.71 2.14 -1.93
C ALA A 52 12.65 1.24 -2.61
N ARG A 53 13.04 0.02 -2.99
CA ARG A 53 12.13 -0.99 -3.59
C ARG A 53 11.19 -1.64 -2.56
N LEU A 54 11.42 -1.46 -1.27
CA LEU A 54 10.59 -1.99 -0.18
C LEU A 54 9.26 -1.25 -0.09
N PHE A 55 9.30 0.06 -0.31
CA PHE A 55 8.20 0.99 0.02
C PHE A 55 7.31 1.29 -1.19
N ALA A 56 6.02 1.47 -0.92
CA ALA A 56 5.07 2.16 -1.80
C ALA A 56 4.08 2.99 -0.99
N ALA A 57 3.83 4.22 -1.45
CA ALA A 57 2.73 5.05 -0.96
C ALA A 57 1.53 4.90 -1.91
N ILE A 58 0.34 4.79 -1.34
CA ILE A 58 -0.94 4.83 -2.05
C ILE A 58 -1.81 5.93 -1.44
N GLY A 59 -2.59 6.64 -2.25
CA GLY A 59 -3.41 7.73 -1.71
C GLY A 59 -4.11 8.57 -2.77
N LEU A 60 -4.71 9.66 -2.30
CA LEU A 60 -5.45 10.62 -3.12
C LEU A 60 -5.00 12.07 -2.84
N PRO A 61 -4.92 12.94 -3.87
CA PRO A 61 -5.03 12.60 -5.30
C PRO A 61 -4.01 11.52 -5.68
N ALA A 62 -4.25 10.78 -6.76
CA ALA A 62 -3.48 9.60 -7.13
C ALA A 62 -2.36 9.94 -8.13
N PRO A 63 -1.31 10.71 -7.77
CA PRO A 63 -0.27 11.10 -8.74
C PRO A 63 0.45 9.86 -9.27
N ALA A 64 0.34 8.74 -8.57
CA ALA A 64 0.97 7.51 -8.93
C ALA A 64 0.26 6.80 -10.09
N VAL A 65 -1.02 7.07 -10.40
CA VAL A 65 -1.72 6.43 -11.54
C VAL A 65 -1.51 7.25 -12.80
N VAL A 66 -1.01 6.63 -13.88
CA VAL A 66 -0.74 7.29 -15.15
C VAL A 66 -2.04 7.35 -15.97
N PRO A 67 -2.65 8.53 -16.19
CA PRO A 67 -4.05 8.64 -16.63
C PRO A 67 -4.34 8.07 -18.03
N TYR A 68 -3.37 8.22 -18.94
CA TYR A 68 -3.51 7.80 -20.34
C TYR A 68 -3.14 6.32 -20.57
N LEU A 69 -2.57 5.66 -19.58
CA LEU A 69 -2.31 4.21 -19.66
C LEU A 69 -3.59 3.44 -19.32
N SER A 70 -3.72 2.25 -19.89
CA SER A 70 -4.77 1.30 -19.49
C SER A 70 -4.61 0.91 -18.01
N VAL A 71 -5.68 0.39 -17.42
CA VAL A 71 -5.61 -0.16 -16.07
C VAL A 71 -4.59 -1.30 -15.98
N ARG A 72 -4.57 -2.22 -16.96
CA ARG A 72 -3.58 -3.30 -17.04
C ARG A 72 -2.15 -2.76 -17.08
N SER A 73 -1.89 -1.75 -17.90
CA SER A 73 -0.56 -1.12 -17.99
C SER A 73 -0.17 -0.42 -16.69
N ASN A 74 -1.12 0.20 -15.99
CA ASN A 74 -0.87 0.76 -14.67
C ASN A 74 -0.50 -0.33 -13.66
N LEU A 75 -1.26 -1.44 -13.60
CA LEU A 75 -0.99 -2.56 -12.69
C LEU A 75 0.42 -3.13 -12.87
N LEU A 76 0.89 -3.24 -14.13
CA LEU A 76 2.18 -3.84 -14.49
C LEU A 76 3.36 -2.85 -14.52
N LEU A 77 3.14 -1.57 -14.20
CA LEU A 77 4.16 -0.52 -14.35
C LEU A 77 5.44 -0.77 -13.53
N ASN A 78 5.33 -1.46 -12.40
CA ASN A 78 6.46 -1.84 -11.54
C ASN A 78 7.03 -3.24 -11.86
N GLY A 79 6.55 -3.87 -12.93
CA GLY A 79 6.81 -5.28 -13.26
C GLY A 79 6.00 -6.26 -12.41
N GLU A 80 6.11 -7.54 -12.77
CA GLU A 80 5.49 -8.66 -12.05
C GLU A 80 6.57 -9.40 -11.25
N LYS A 81 6.65 -9.12 -9.95
CA LYS A 81 7.51 -9.86 -9.01
C LYS A 81 6.75 -10.86 -8.15
N VAL A 82 5.44 -10.70 -8.10
CA VAL A 82 4.49 -11.56 -7.40
C VAL A 82 3.53 -12.12 -8.45
N PRO A 83 3.15 -13.41 -8.37
CA PRO A 83 2.28 -14.03 -9.37
C PRO A 83 0.95 -13.29 -9.54
N PHE A 84 0.46 -13.18 -10.77
CA PHE A 84 -0.79 -12.48 -11.07
C PHE A 84 -2.02 -13.00 -10.29
N HIS A 85 -2.05 -14.28 -9.88
CA HIS A 85 -3.20 -14.89 -9.18
C HIS A 85 -3.51 -14.27 -7.81
N VAL A 86 -2.60 -13.49 -7.23
CA VAL A 86 -2.86 -12.71 -6.01
C VAL A 86 -3.91 -11.62 -6.21
N LEU A 87 -4.16 -11.24 -7.47
CA LEU A 87 -5.18 -10.28 -7.82
C LEU A 87 -6.59 -10.91 -7.80
N PRO A 88 -7.62 -10.17 -7.37
CA PRO A 88 -9.01 -10.60 -7.53
C PRO A 88 -9.35 -10.84 -9.00
N LYS A 89 -10.30 -11.74 -9.28
CA LYS A 89 -10.69 -12.10 -10.66
C LYS A 89 -10.98 -10.88 -11.55
N ALA A 90 -11.68 -9.87 -11.05
CA ALA A 90 -11.97 -8.65 -11.80
C ALA A 90 -10.68 -7.93 -12.29
N PHE A 91 -9.60 -7.96 -11.52
CA PHE A 91 -8.32 -7.36 -11.90
C PHE A 91 -7.46 -8.27 -12.79
N ARG A 92 -7.98 -9.45 -13.19
CA ARG A 92 -7.31 -10.42 -14.07
C ARG A 92 -8.07 -10.70 -15.36
N GLU A 93 -9.38 -10.84 -15.25
CA GLU A 93 -10.24 -11.46 -16.26
C GLU A 93 -11.22 -10.45 -16.88
N ASP A 94 -11.54 -9.35 -16.20
CA ASP A 94 -12.43 -8.31 -16.74
C ASP A 94 -11.69 -7.44 -17.76
N LEU A 95 -11.79 -7.82 -19.04
CA LEU A 95 -11.12 -7.13 -20.14
C LEU A 95 -11.63 -5.69 -20.32
N ASP A 96 -12.89 -5.41 -20.04
CA ASP A 96 -13.47 -4.07 -20.16
C ASP A 96 -12.88 -3.14 -19.11
N PHE A 97 -12.78 -3.62 -17.86
CA PHE A 97 -12.09 -2.91 -16.79
C PHE A 97 -10.60 -2.74 -17.07
N LEU A 98 -9.92 -3.77 -17.60
CA LEU A 98 -8.47 -3.78 -17.78
C LEU A 98 -7.99 -2.90 -18.95
N ASN A 99 -8.79 -2.81 -20.02
CA ASN A 99 -8.42 -2.08 -21.23
C ASN A 99 -8.80 -0.60 -21.19
N ARG A 100 -9.70 -0.18 -20.29
CA ARG A 100 -10.09 1.23 -20.18
C ARG A 100 -8.94 2.12 -19.69
N PRO A 101 -8.90 3.40 -20.08
CA PRO A 101 -7.88 4.32 -19.63
C PRO A 101 -8.05 4.65 -18.14
N ALA A 102 -6.94 4.83 -17.43
CA ALA A 102 -6.97 5.03 -15.98
C ALA A 102 -7.59 6.38 -15.56
N VAL A 103 -7.68 7.35 -16.46
CA VAL A 103 -8.41 8.61 -16.26
C VAL A 103 -9.92 8.39 -15.99
N ALA A 104 -10.48 7.26 -16.45
CA ALA A 104 -11.88 6.91 -16.25
C ALA A 104 -12.14 6.15 -14.93
N LEU A 105 -11.11 5.95 -14.09
CA LEU A 105 -11.26 5.28 -12.80
C LEU A 105 -12.01 6.16 -11.82
N THR A 106 -12.92 5.55 -11.07
CA THR A 106 -13.42 6.16 -9.84
C THR A 106 -12.29 6.25 -8.81
N THR A 107 -12.49 7.09 -7.80
CA THR A 107 -11.60 7.21 -6.63
C THR A 107 -11.27 5.85 -5.99
N GLU A 108 -12.29 5.03 -5.77
CA GLU A 108 -12.15 3.67 -5.23
C GLU A 108 -11.31 2.77 -6.14
N GLN A 109 -11.60 2.77 -7.45
CA GLN A 109 -10.88 1.93 -8.40
C GLN A 109 -9.41 2.35 -8.52
N SER A 110 -9.12 3.65 -8.42
CA SER A 110 -7.77 4.17 -8.37
C SER A 110 -7.00 3.65 -7.15
N LEU A 111 -7.63 3.59 -5.98
CA LEU A 111 -7.00 3.01 -4.77
C LEU A 111 -6.67 1.52 -4.96
N TYR A 112 -7.60 0.73 -5.50
CA TYR A 112 -7.32 -0.68 -5.80
C TYR A 112 -6.16 -0.85 -6.78
N VAL A 113 -6.12 -0.07 -7.86
CA VAL A 113 -5.03 -0.14 -8.85
C VAL A 113 -3.68 0.21 -8.21
N GLN A 114 -3.63 1.23 -7.35
CA GLN A 114 -2.41 1.59 -6.62
C GLN A 114 -1.95 0.46 -5.68
N LEU A 115 -2.87 -0.12 -4.90
CA LEU A 115 -2.60 -1.24 -4.00
C LEU A 115 -2.07 -2.45 -4.77
N PHE A 116 -2.79 -2.90 -5.79
CA PHE A 116 -2.46 -4.11 -6.53
C PHE A 116 -1.18 -3.95 -7.36
N ARG A 117 -0.91 -2.76 -7.89
CA ARG A 117 0.40 -2.46 -8.49
C ARG A 117 1.54 -2.55 -7.48
N ALA A 118 1.33 -2.08 -6.25
CA ALA A 118 2.35 -2.18 -5.21
C ALA A 118 2.60 -3.64 -4.83
N ILE A 119 1.54 -4.44 -4.69
CA ILE A 119 1.63 -5.88 -4.43
C ILE A 119 2.36 -6.60 -5.57
N LEU A 120 1.94 -6.43 -6.82
CA LEU A 120 2.58 -7.04 -8.00
C LEU A 120 4.06 -6.64 -8.13
N GLY A 121 4.38 -5.38 -7.83
CA GLY A 121 5.75 -4.87 -7.82
C GLY A 121 6.64 -5.43 -6.68
N GLY A 122 6.08 -6.27 -5.81
CA GLY A 122 6.78 -6.90 -4.68
C GLY A 122 7.16 -5.92 -3.57
N ARG A 123 6.36 -4.88 -3.36
CA ARG A 123 6.56 -3.89 -2.28
C ARG A 123 6.18 -4.54 -0.96
N GLN A 124 7.08 -4.54 0.02
CA GLN A 124 6.83 -5.22 1.30
C GLN A 124 6.18 -4.29 2.31
N LEU A 125 6.38 -2.97 2.19
CA LEU A 125 5.72 -1.95 3.02
C LEU A 125 4.88 -1.04 2.12
N ILE A 126 3.56 -1.23 2.15
CA ILE A 126 2.58 -0.40 1.44
C ILE A 126 1.94 0.51 2.47
N VAL A 127 1.89 1.81 2.20
CA VAL A 127 1.40 2.80 3.17
C VAL A 127 0.34 3.68 2.53
N MET A 128 -0.77 3.86 3.23
CA MET A 128 -1.93 4.63 2.81
C MET A 128 -2.28 5.68 3.86
N GLY A 129 -2.71 6.86 3.40
CA GLY A 129 -3.46 7.80 4.24
C GLY A 129 -4.88 7.29 4.52
N ASP A 130 -5.77 8.18 4.95
CA ASP A 130 -7.13 7.76 5.26
C ASP A 130 -7.93 7.42 4.00
N PHE A 131 -9.03 6.69 4.18
CA PHE A 131 -10.01 6.47 3.12
C PHE A 131 -10.66 7.81 2.72
N PRO A 132 -11.06 7.96 1.44
CA PRO A 132 -11.79 9.15 1.01
C PRO A 132 -13.10 9.26 1.80
N ALA A 133 -13.43 10.45 2.31
CA ALA A 133 -14.69 10.67 3.03
C ALA A 133 -15.95 10.36 2.19
N THR A 134 -15.81 10.34 0.86
CA THR A 134 -16.88 9.98 -0.09
C THR A 134 -17.04 8.47 -0.28
N MET A 135 -16.14 7.66 0.25
CA MET A 135 -16.17 6.20 0.12
C MET A 135 -17.14 5.61 1.13
N ALA A 136 -18.16 4.88 0.66
CA ALA A 136 -19.14 4.25 1.53
C ALA A 136 -18.47 3.20 2.45
N VAL A 137 -18.97 3.05 3.68
CA VAL A 137 -18.47 2.08 4.66
C VAL A 137 -18.38 0.65 4.09
N GLN A 138 -19.35 0.26 3.26
CA GLN A 138 -19.36 -1.05 2.59
C GLN A 138 -18.19 -1.20 1.61
N ALA A 139 -17.86 -0.13 0.87
CA ALA A 139 -16.74 -0.12 -0.05
C ALA A 139 -15.40 -0.19 0.71
N VAL A 140 -15.27 0.53 1.84
CA VAL A 140 -14.08 0.45 2.73
C VAL A 140 -13.88 -0.98 3.24
N ARG A 141 -14.95 -1.63 3.71
CA ARG A 141 -14.89 -3.04 4.15
C ARG A 141 -14.52 -3.99 3.03
N ALA A 142 -15.06 -3.79 1.82
CA ALA A 142 -14.70 -4.58 0.64
C ALA A 142 -13.22 -4.41 0.29
N PHE A 143 -12.72 -3.17 0.33
CA PHE A 143 -11.30 -2.88 0.09
C PHE A 143 -10.40 -3.59 1.08
N ILE A 144 -10.68 -3.47 2.38
CA ILE A 144 -9.93 -4.13 3.46
C ILE A 144 -9.94 -5.66 3.25
N THR A 145 -11.09 -6.25 2.95
CA THR A 145 -11.23 -7.70 2.74
C THR A 145 -10.40 -8.20 1.55
N LEU A 146 -10.45 -7.48 0.42
CA LEU A 146 -9.67 -7.82 -0.76
C LEU A 146 -8.17 -7.62 -0.53
N ALA A 147 -7.79 -6.53 0.14
CA ALA A 147 -6.41 -6.28 0.53
C ALA A 147 -5.88 -7.40 1.42
N GLN A 148 -6.59 -7.78 2.50
CA GLN A 148 -6.20 -8.89 3.38
C GLN A 148 -6.02 -10.20 2.60
N THR A 149 -6.95 -10.50 1.69
CA THR A 149 -6.87 -11.73 0.89
C THR A 149 -5.62 -11.76 0.01
N ALA A 150 -5.28 -10.64 -0.63
CA ALA A 150 -4.09 -10.53 -1.47
C ALA A 150 -2.80 -10.55 -0.64
N LEU A 151 -2.75 -9.81 0.48
CA LEU A 151 -1.57 -9.74 1.35
C LEU A 151 -1.21 -11.10 1.97
N ARG A 152 -2.20 -11.95 2.30
CA ARG A 152 -1.96 -13.32 2.80
C ARG A 152 -1.17 -14.22 1.85
N GLN A 153 -1.09 -13.85 0.57
CA GLN A 153 -0.37 -14.59 -0.46
C GLN A 153 1.01 -13.98 -0.75
N THR A 154 1.42 -12.95 -0.01
CA THR A 154 2.68 -12.21 -0.26
C THR A 154 3.42 -11.88 1.03
N THR A 155 4.60 -11.27 0.89
CA THR A 155 5.35 -10.70 2.01
C THR A 155 5.04 -9.21 2.23
N SER A 156 3.99 -8.69 1.58
CA SER A 156 3.58 -7.30 1.72
C SER A 156 2.76 -7.09 3.00
N SER A 157 2.93 -5.92 3.62
CA SER A 157 2.02 -5.38 4.63
C SER A 157 1.40 -4.08 4.12
N LEU A 158 0.20 -3.77 4.61
CA LEU A 158 -0.47 -2.51 4.35
C LEU A 158 -0.64 -1.74 5.65
N VAL A 159 -0.14 -0.51 5.70
CA VAL A 159 -0.32 0.40 6.83
C VAL A 159 -1.33 1.47 6.42
N VAL A 160 -2.41 1.61 7.17
CA VAL A 160 -3.46 2.61 6.94
C VAL A 160 -3.45 3.61 8.08
N PHE A 161 -3.08 4.86 7.77
CA PHE A 161 -3.24 5.98 8.70
C PHE A 161 -4.68 6.48 8.65
N THR A 162 -5.36 6.55 9.79
CA THR A 162 -6.78 6.94 9.84
C THR A 162 -7.11 7.68 11.13
N GLN A 163 -8.15 8.52 11.06
CA GLN A 163 -8.80 9.11 12.24
C GLN A 163 -10.16 8.45 12.55
N ASP A 164 -10.56 7.44 11.77
CA ASP A 164 -11.82 6.74 11.97
C ASP A 164 -11.71 5.77 13.17
N GLU A 165 -12.20 6.23 14.32
CA GLU A 165 -12.31 5.45 15.55
C GLU A 165 -13.10 4.15 15.37
N THR A 166 -14.04 4.09 14.42
CA THR A 166 -14.80 2.87 14.13
C THR A 166 -13.91 1.83 13.46
N LEU A 167 -13.06 2.25 12.52
CA LEU A 167 -12.08 1.36 11.87
C LEU A 167 -11.03 0.87 12.87
N LEU A 168 -10.55 1.76 13.73
CA LEU A 168 -9.60 1.44 14.79
C LEU A 168 -10.19 0.43 15.79
N ALA A 169 -11.40 0.69 16.30
CA ALA A 169 -12.09 -0.20 17.22
C ALA A 169 -12.41 -1.57 16.60
N ALA A 170 -12.82 -1.61 15.33
CA ALA A 170 -13.09 -2.86 14.62
C ALA A 170 -11.82 -3.71 14.37
N ASN A 171 -10.63 -3.12 14.46
CA ASN A 171 -9.35 -3.77 14.18
C ASN A 171 -8.37 -3.64 15.36
N ALA A 172 -8.87 -3.68 16.59
CA ALA A 172 -8.10 -3.40 17.81
C ALA A 172 -6.85 -4.28 18.01
N GLN A 173 -6.80 -5.49 17.43
CA GLN A 173 -5.63 -6.38 17.49
C GLN A 173 -4.47 -5.95 16.56
N HIS A 174 -4.76 -5.08 15.59
CA HIS A 174 -3.82 -4.64 14.56
C HIS A 174 -3.74 -3.12 14.46
N GLN A 175 -4.07 -2.42 15.55
CA GLN A 175 -3.96 -0.97 15.62
C GLN A 175 -2.69 -0.51 16.37
N LEU A 176 -2.15 0.63 15.97
CA LEU A 176 -1.11 1.36 16.70
C LEU A 176 -1.63 2.75 17.06
N ALA A 177 -1.41 3.16 18.31
CA ALA A 177 -1.84 4.46 18.81
C ALA A 177 -1.06 5.62 18.17
N THR A 178 0.19 5.37 17.78
CA THR A 178 1.06 6.35 17.13
C THR A 178 1.86 5.68 16.00
N PRO A 179 2.25 6.45 14.97
CA PRO A 179 3.14 5.94 13.94
C PRO A 179 4.51 5.56 14.52
N PRO A 180 5.01 4.33 14.31
CA PRO A 180 6.32 3.92 14.78
C PRO A 180 7.43 4.61 14.00
N VAL A 181 8.58 4.85 14.64
CA VAL A 181 9.75 5.41 13.95
C VAL A 181 10.52 4.27 13.28
N LEU A 182 10.83 4.43 11.99
CA LEU A 182 11.73 3.52 11.28
C LEU A 182 13.17 4.04 11.41
N SER A 183 13.97 3.39 12.24
CA SER A 183 15.38 3.74 12.43
C SER A 183 16.30 3.05 11.43
N ALA A 184 17.47 3.67 11.23
CA ALA A 184 18.62 3.15 10.52
C ALA A 184 19.40 2.13 11.35
#